data_AF-A0A9D8EC90-F1
#
_entry.id   AF-A0A9D8EC90-F1
#
_cell.length_a   1.000
_cell.length_b   1.000
_cell.length_c   1.000
_cell.angle_alpha   90.00
_cell.angle_beta   90.00
_cell.angle_gamma   90.00
#
_symmetry.space_group_name_H-M   'P 1'
#
loop_
_entity.id
_entity.type
_entity.pdbx_description
1 polymer ?
#
loop_
_entity_poly.entity_id
_entity_poly.type
_entity_poly.pdbx_seq_one_letter_code
_entity_poly.pdbx_strand_id
1 'polypeptide(L)' 'TGALVRAAREAGAAHAAWSGAGPSAVALVTGGEAAAVHSAWESLLAAEGGVVLEPGLDAAGLRVG' A
#
# COMPACT_ATOMS: atom_id res chain seq x y z
N THR A 1 10.79 0.88 -3.63
CA THR A 1 9.86 -0.10 -3.01
C THR A 1 10.27 -0.59 -1.62
N GLY A 2 11.53 -0.95 -1.36
CA GLY A 2 11.96 -1.39 -0.01
C GLY A 2 11.65 -0.37 1.11
N ALA A 3 11.83 0.93 0.83
CA ALA A 3 11.46 2.01 1.74
C ALA A 3 9.96 2.04 2.06
N LEU A 4 9.08 1.81 1.08
CA LEU A 4 7.63 1.74 1.27
C LEU A 4 7.24 0.58 2.20
N VAL A 5 7.84 -0.60 2.00
CA VAL A 5 7.58 -1.76 2.86
C VAL A 5 8.00 -1.49 4.30
N ARG A 6 9.18 -0.89 4.50
CA ARG A 6 9.65 -0.53 5.84
C ARG A 6 8.75 0.52 6.50
N ALA A 7 8.42 1.59 5.78
CA ALA A 7 7.57 2.67 6.29
C ALA A 7 6.17 2.17 6.66
N ALA A 8 5.57 1.27 5.88
CA ALA A 8 4.27 0.68 6.22
C ALA A 8 4.32 -0.11 7.54
N ARG A 9 5.38 -0.92 7.74
CA ARG A 9 5.55 -1.70 8.99
C ARG A 9 5.76 -0.78 10.20
N GLU A 10 6.57 0.26 10.03
CA GLU A 10 6.80 1.27 11.08
C GLU A 10 5.52 2.05 11.42
N ALA A 11 4.66 2.29 10.43
CA ALA A 11 3.36 2.93 10.59
C ALA A 11 2.23 1.97 11.04
N GLY A 12 2.56 0.74 11.45
CA GLY A 12 1.59 -0.17 12.06
C GLY A 12 0.89 -1.14 11.11
N ALA A 13 1.30 -1.26 9.85
CA ALA A 13 0.76 -2.27 8.95
C ALA A 13 0.97 -3.69 9.51
N ALA A 14 -0.09 -4.50 9.52
CA ALA A 14 -0.04 -5.90 9.93
C ALA A 14 0.87 -6.73 9.00
N HIS A 15 0.94 -6.35 7.72
CA HIS A 15 1.88 -6.91 6.75
C HIS A 15 2.24 -5.88 5.67
N ALA A 16 3.44 -6.00 5.11
CA ALA A 16 3.82 -5.26 3.91
C ALA A 16 4.88 -6.01 3.09
N ALA A 17 4.74 -5.93 1.76
CA ALA A 17 5.62 -6.58 0.80
C ALA A 17 5.64 -5.85 -0.56
N TRP A 18 6.53 -6.27 -1.45
CA TRP A 18 6.46 -5.88 -2.87
C TRP A 18 5.24 -6.54 -3.52
N SER A 19 4.61 -5.83 -4.47
CA SER A 19 3.55 -6.39 -5.29
C SER A 19 4.11 -6.82 -6.64
N GLY A 20 4.05 -8.13 -6.95
CA GLY A 20 4.63 -8.70 -8.16
C GLY A 20 6.13 -8.44 -8.28
N ALA A 21 6.57 -7.95 -9.45
CA ALA A 21 7.95 -7.57 -9.71
C ALA A 21 8.27 -6.10 -9.30
N GLY A 22 7.30 -5.36 -8.74
CA GLY A 22 7.44 -3.93 -8.46
C GLY A 22 7.18 -3.03 -9.69
N PRO A 23 7.29 -1.69 -9.53
CA PRO A 23 7.80 -0.96 -8.36
C PRO A 23 6.78 -0.78 -7.21
N SER A 24 5.55 -1.28 -7.37
CA SER A 24 4.50 -1.15 -6.36
C SER A 24 4.76 -1.97 -5.08
N ALA A 25 4.30 -1.44 -3.95
CA ALA A 25 4.22 -2.15 -2.67
C ALA A 25 2.75 -2.35 -2.28
N VAL A 26 2.48 -3.37 -1.47
CA VAL A 26 1.16 -3.60 -0.86
C VAL A 26 1.32 -3.76 0.65
N ALA A 27 0.37 -3.22 1.40
CA ALA A 27 0.29 -3.33 2.84
C ALA A 27 -1.10 -3.80 3.24
N LEU A 28 -1.16 -4.75 4.17
CA LEU A 28 -2.38 -5.12 4.86
C LEU A 28 -2.42 -4.33 6.16
N VAL A 29 -3.46 -3.52 6.30
CA VAL A 29 -3.63 -2.59 7.42
C VAL A 29 -4.96 -2.88 8.11
N THR A 30 -5.00 -2.68 9.42
CA THR A 30 -6.27 -2.58 10.14
C THR A 30 -6.82 -1.16 9.98
N GLY A 31 -8.13 -0.97 10.18
CA GLY A 31 -8.75 0.34 10.00
C GLY A 31 -8.15 1.46 10.87
N GLY A 32 -7.59 1.13 12.04
CA GLY A 32 -6.95 2.12 12.92
C GLY A 32 -5.64 2.70 12.36
N GLU A 33 -4.89 1.92 11.58
CA GLU A 33 -3.56 2.29 11.09
C GLU A 33 -3.56 2.75 9.63
N ALA A 34 -4.69 2.65 8.93
CA ALA A 34 -4.78 2.95 7.49
C ALA A 34 -4.30 4.38 7.15
N ALA A 35 -4.76 5.38 7.91
CA ALA A 35 -4.36 6.78 7.68
C ALA A 35 -2.86 7.02 7.91
N ALA A 36 -2.25 6.36 8.90
CA ALA A 36 -0.83 6.48 9.19
C ALA A 36 0.02 5.89 8.06
N VAL A 37 -0.36 4.70 7.56
CA VAL A 37 0.32 4.05 6.43
C VAL A 37 0.16 4.85 5.15
N HIS A 38 -1.05 5.38 4.87
CA HIS A 38 -1.31 6.23 3.71
C HIS A 38 -0.38 7.44 3.71
N SER A 39 -0.38 8.22 4.81
CA SER A 39 0.44 9.43 4.94
C SER A 39 1.94 9.14 4.80
N ALA A 40 2.41 8.01 5.37
CA ALA A 40 3.80 7.59 5.24
C ALA A 40 4.20 7.30 3.78
N TRP A 41 3.31 6.68 3.00
CA TRP A 41 3.56 6.39 1.59
C TRP A 41 3.45 7.64 0.71
N GLU A 42 2.45 8.50 0.90
CA GLU A 42 2.35 9.77 0.18
C GLU A 42 3.60 10.62 0.37
N SER A 43 4.09 10.73 1.60
CA SER A 43 5.30 11.49 1.91
C SER A 43 6.53 10.99 1.16
N LEU A 44 6.66 9.66 1.01
CA LEU A 44 7.77 9.05 0.28
C LEU A 44 7.62 9.19 -1.24
N LEU A 45 6.39 9.15 -1.74
CA LEU A 45 6.08 9.19 -3.18
C LEU A 45 5.94 10.62 -3.74
N ALA A 46 5.79 11.63 -2.89
CA ALA A 46 5.55 13.02 -3.29
C ALA A 46 6.59 13.57 -4.29
N ALA A 47 7.86 13.18 -4.12
CA ALA A 47 8.94 13.61 -5.02
C ALA A 47 8.98 12.84 -6.35
N GLU A 48 8.38 11.64 -6.39
CA GLU A 48 8.41 10.72 -7.54
C GLU A 48 7.10 10.77 -8.36
N GLY A 49 6.09 11.52 -7.91
CA GLY A 49 4.78 11.59 -8.54
C GLY A 49 3.98 10.29 -8.42
N GLY A 50 4.27 9.47 -7.41
CA GLY A 50 3.57 8.22 -7.15
C GLY A 50 2.17 8.44 -6.56
N VAL A 51 1.34 7.40 -6.61
CA VAL A 51 -0.04 7.40 -6.09
C VAL A 51 -0.19 6.37 -4.99
N VAL A 52 -0.97 6.71 -3.96
CA VAL A 52 -1.43 5.78 -2.93
C VAL A 52 -2.91 5.48 -3.15
N LEU A 53 -3.26 4.20 -3.11
CA LEU A 53 -4.63 3.72 -3.24
C LEU A 53 -4.96 2.83 -2.05
N GLU A 54 -6.24 2.81 -1.67
CA GLU A 54 -6.78 1.91 -0.64
C GLU A 54 -7.78 0.91 -1.26
N PRO A 55 -7.34 0.05 -2.19
CA PRO A 55 -8.25 -0.92 -2.80
C PRO A 55 -8.62 -2.01 -1.79
N GLY A 56 -9.87 -2.47 -1.86
CA GLY A 56 -10.27 -3.75 -1.27
C GLY A 56 -9.79 -4.94 -2.11
N LEU A 57 -9.98 -6.15 -1.60
CA LEU A 57 -9.78 -7.38 -2.36
C LEU A 57 -10.96 -7.58 -3.32
N ASP A 58 -10.70 -7.68 -4.62
CA ASP A 58 -11.73 -8.07 -5.59
C ASP A 58 -11.99 -9.58 -5.51
N ALA A 59 -13.03 -9.96 -4.77
CA ALA A 59 -13.47 -11.34 -4.63
C ALA A 59 -14.35 -11.83 -5.79
N ALA A 60 -14.86 -10.93 -6.64
CA ALA A 60 -15.72 -11.29 -7.77
C ALA A 60 -14.92 -11.65 -9.02
N GLY A 61 -13.68 -11.14 -9.13
CA GLY A 61 -12.83 -11.37 -10.28
C GLY A 61 -13.44 -10.84 -11.58
N LEU A 62 -13.11 -11.47 -12.69
CA LEU A 62 -13.57 -11.05 -14.01
C LEU A 62 -15.09 -11.22 -14.17
N ARG A 63 -15.78 -10.12 -14.49
CA ARG A 63 -17.20 -10.12 -14.87
C ARG A 63 -17.31 -9.97 -16.38
N VAL A 64 -18.04 -10.89 -17.02
CA VAL A 64 -18.35 -10.84 -18.46
C VAL A 64 -19.79 -10.37 -18.60
N GLY A 65 -20.00 -9.31 -19.38
CA GLY A 65 -21.31 -8.77 -19.77
C GLY A 65 -21.63 -9.10 -21.22
#